data_AF-A0A0E3PE00-F1
#
_entry.id   AF-A0A0E3PE00-F1
#
_cell.length_a   1.000
_cell.length_b   1.000
_cell.length_c   1.000
_cell.angle_alpha   90.00
_cell.angle_beta   90.00
_cell.angle_gamma   90.00
#
_symmetry.space_group_name_H-M   'P 1'
#
loop_
_entity.id
_entity.type
_entity.pdbx_description
1 polymer ?
#
loop_
_entity_poly.entity_id
_entity_poly.type
_entity_poly.pdbx_seq_one_letter_code
_entity_poly.pdbx_strand_id
1 'polypeptide(L)'
;MVKNRFPEGKIKKIVSDEDKAIIGAVKKVFPEVAHSFCVFHQLKNVSKRYYEEFSSIEEIPDNDKITYNEISQLILSDTVFSAVAHIQKYDNLTLILNCLKRLIKRFLMLKFS
;
A
#
# COMPACT_ATOMS: atom_id res chain seq x y z
N MET A 1 23.87 13.91 12.71
CA MET A 1 22.42 13.72 12.48
C MET A 1 22.20 13.16 11.07
N VAL A 2 21.11 12.41 10.84
CA VAL A 2 20.76 11.83 9.52
C VAL A 2 20.69 12.90 8.42
N LYS A 3 20.20 14.11 8.74
CA LYS A 3 20.18 15.25 7.80
C LYS A 3 21.56 15.61 7.21
N ASN A 4 22.65 15.37 7.96
CA ASN A 4 24.00 15.69 7.48
C ASN A 4 24.52 14.63 6.49
N ARG A 5 23.85 13.48 6.36
CA ARG A 5 24.19 12.42 5.40
C ARG A 5 23.53 12.62 4.04
N PHE A 6 22.51 13.47 3.96
CA PHE A 6 21.77 13.74 2.75
C PHE A 6 21.70 15.25 2.53
N PRO A 7 22.47 15.81 1.59
CA PRO A 7 22.45 17.25 1.36
C PRO A 7 21.03 17.73 0.99
N GLU A 8 20.59 18.79 1.66
CA GLU A 8 19.35 19.50 1.33
C GLU A 8 19.31 19.84 -0.17
N GLY A 9 18.16 19.63 -0.80
CA GLY A 9 17.98 19.84 -2.25
C GLY A 9 18.28 18.64 -3.15
N LYS A 10 18.92 17.56 -2.65
CA LYS A 10 19.08 16.31 -3.43
C LYS A 10 17.95 15.30 -3.24
N ILE A 11 17.25 15.36 -2.10
CA ILE A 11 16.13 14.44 -1.83
C ILE A 11 14.86 15.04 -2.43
N LYS A 12 14.32 14.39 -3.46
CA LYS A 12 13.05 14.78 -4.09
C LYS A 12 11.83 14.30 -3.32
N LYS A 13 11.94 13.12 -2.70
CA LYS A 13 10.83 12.45 -2.03
C LYS A 13 11.33 11.46 -0.98
N ILE A 14 10.65 11.41 0.17
CA ILE A 14 10.85 10.38 1.19
C ILE A 14 9.64 9.44 1.15
N VAL A 15 9.90 8.14 1.12
CA VAL A 15 8.87 7.10 1.14
C VAL A 15 9.04 6.26 2.41
N SER A 16 8.00 6.18 3.24
CA SER A 16 7.98 5.34 4.46
C SER A 16 6.67 4.58 4.60
N ASP A 17 6.56 3.74 5.62
CA ASP A 17 5.26 3.23 6.07
C ASP A 17 4.42 4.34 6.77
N GLU A 18 3.27 3.95 7.31
CA GLU A 18 2.32 4.85 7.99
C GLU A 18 2.62 5.02 9.49
N ASP A 19 3.85 4.73 9.93
CA ASP A 19 4.25 4.90 11.33
C ASP A 19 4.28 6.38 11.73
N LYS A 20 3.57 6.71 12.81
CA LYS A 20 3.41 8.10 13.28
C LYS A 20 4.74 8.72 13.74
N ALA A 21 5.64 7.94 14.34
CA ALA A 21 6.93 8.44 14.78
C ALA A 21 7.83 8.75 13.58
N ILE A 22 7.79 7.91 12.54
CA ILE A 22 8.52 8.16 11.29
C ILE A 22 7.97 9.39 10.57
N ILE A 23 6.65 9.52 10.45
CA ILE A 23 5.99 10.71 9.88
C ILE A 23 6.44 11.98 10.62
N GLY A 24 6.43 11.95 11.96
CA GLY A 24 6.88 13.07 12.78
C GLY A 24 8.36 13.40 12.60
N ALA A 25 9.21 12.37 12.51
CA ALA A 25 10.64 12.55 12.28
C ALA A 25 10.94 13.15 10.90
N VAL A 26 10.28 12.67 9.84
CA VAL A 26 10.44 13.21 8.48
C VAL A 26 10.05 14.69 8.45
N LYS A 27 8.88 15.04 9.00
CA LYS A 27 8.42 16.44 9.04
C LYS A 27 9.37 17.35 9.83
N LYS A 28 10.01 16.85 10.89
CA LYS A 28 10.96 17.61 11.70
C LYS A 28 12.32 17.79 11.02
N VAL A 29 12.79 16.78 10.30
CA VAL A 29 14.16 16.74 9.75
C VAL A 29 14.21 17.23 8.30
N PHE A 30 13.15 17.02 7.53
CA PHE A 30 13.05 17.36 6.11
C PHE A 30 11.68 18.01 5.80
N PRO A 31 11.36 19.19 6.38
CA PRO A 31 10.04 19.80 6.27
C PRO A 31 9.63 20.13 4.83
N GLU A 32 10.59 20.46 3.98
CA GLU A 32 10.35 20.87 2.58
C GLU A 32 10.37 19.70 1.58
N VAL A 33 10.67 18.48 2.04
CA VAL A 33 10.74 17.30 1.17
C VAL A 33 9.38 16.60 1.13
N ALA A 34 8.89 16.32 -0.08
CA ALA A 34 7.65 15.58 -0.25
C ALA A 34 7.72 14.21 0.44
N HIS A 35 6.75 13.91 1.30
CA HIS A 35 6.62 12.61 1.96
C HIS A 35 5.46 11.82 1.36
N SER A 36 5.63 10.53 1.11
CA SER A 36 4.55 9.64 0.71
C SER A 36 4.63 8.28 1.39
N PHE A 37 3.52 7.55 1.35
CA PHE A 37 3.47 6.19 1.86
C PHE A 37 3.99 5.17 0.85
N CYS A 38 4.60 4.13 1.39
CA CYS A 38 5.11 2.98 0.66
C CYS A 38 3.92 2.13 0.20
N VAL A 39 3.63 2.16 -1.10
CA VAL A 39 2.55 1.37 -1.71
C VAL A 39 2.69 -0.12 -1.40
N PHE A 40 3.92 -0.65 -1.33
CA PHE A 40 4.15 -2.06 -0.96
C PHE A 40 3.66 -2.40 0.45
N HIS A 41 3.88 -1.51 1.43
CA HIS A 41 3.33 -1.69 2.78
C HIS A 41 1.81 -1.60 2.79
N GLN A 42 1.23 -0.69 2.00
CA GLN A 42 -0.23 -0.58 1.88
C GLN A 42 -0.85 -1.85 1.28
N LEU A 43 -0.23 -2.40 0.24
CA LEU A 43 -0.66 -3.66 -0.38
C LEU A 43 -0.57 -4.84 0.60
N LYS A 44 0.52 -4.94 1.38
CA LYS A 44 0.64 -5.92 2.46
C LYS A 44 -0.48 -5.77 3.49
N ASN A 45 -0.79 -4.54 3.90
CA ASN A 45 -1.88 -4.28 4.84
C ASN A 45 -3.25 -4.67 4.28
N VAL A 46 -3.49 -4.43 2.98
CA VAL A 46 -4.72 -4.86 2.30
C VAL A 46 -4.83 -6.39 2.27
N SER A 47 -3.77 -7.08 1.84
CA SER A 47 -3.73 -8.55 1.84
C SER A 47 -3.97 -9.13 3.24
N LYS A 48 -3.33 -8.55 4.27
CA LYS A 48 -3.55 -8.92 5.67
C LYS A 48 -5.01 -8.74 6.11
N ARG A 49 -5.65 -7.62 5.75
CA ARG A 49 -7.06 -7.35 6.09
C ARG A 49 -8.02 -8.36 5.45
N TYR A 50 -7.75 -8.81 4.23
CA TYR A 50 -8.54 -9.90 3.63
C TYR A 50 -8.44 -11.18 4.46
N TYR A 51 -7.24 -11.53 4.93
CA TYR A 51 -7.05 -12.70 5.78
C TYR A 51 -7.75 -12.55 7.15
N GLU A 52 -7.68 -11.37 7.75
CA GLU A 52 -8.35 -11.07 9.03
C GLU A 52 -9.88 -11.11 8.92
N GLU A 53 -10.44 -10.68 7.80
CA GLU A 53 -11.90 -10.62 7.58
C GLU A 53 -12.50 -11.98 7.19
N PHE A 54 -11.84 -12.72 6.29
CA PHE A 54 -12.40 -13.92 5.67
C PHE A 54 -11.80 -15.22 6.19
N SER A 55 -10.79 -15.21 7.07
CA SER A 55 -10.13 -16.40 7.65
C SER A 55 -9.46 -17.38 6.65
N SER A 56 -9.88 -17.42 5.39
CA SER A 56 -9.36 -18.24 4.30
C SER A 56 -9.58 -17.56 2.94
N ILE A 57 -8.84 -18.00 1.90
CA ILE A 57 -8.95 -17.45 0.54
C ILE A 57 -10.25 -17.89 -0.15
N GLU A 58 -10.78 -19.04 0.25
CA GLU A 58 -12.02 -19.63 -0.26
C GLU A 58 -13.25 -18.81 0.13
N GLU A 59 -13.20 -18.13 1.28
CA GLU A 59 -14.28 -17.29 1.80
C GLU A 59 -14.26 -15.86 1.23
N ILE A 60 -13.21 -15.47 0.51
CA ILE A 60 -13.15 -14.17 -0.17
C ILE A 60 -14.17 -14.15 -1.33
N PRO A 61 -15.07 -13.14 -1.39
CA PRO A 61 -16.01 -12.98 -2.50
C PRO A 61 -15.32 -12.98 -3.86
N ASP A 62 -15.90 -13.61 -4.87
CA ASP A 62 -15.28 -13.77 -6.20
C ASP A 62 -14.82 -12.45 -6.83
N ASN A 63 -15.59 -11.38 -6.60
CA ASN A 63 -15.26 -10.03 -7.11
C ASN A 63 -14.01 -9.42 -6.46
N ASP A 64 -13.66 -9.86 -5.25
CA ASP A 64 -12.53 -9.40 -4.47
C ASP A 64 -11.35 -10.38 -4.54
N LYS A 65 -11.61 -11.66 -4.85
CA LYS A 65 -10.61 -12.74 -4.97
C LYS A 65 -9.62 -12.49 -6.10
N ILE A 66 -10.10 -11.92 -7.21
CA ILE A 66 -9.24 -11.46 -8.32
C ILE A 66 -8.22 -10.46 -7.80
N THR A 67 -8.68 -9.42 -7.09
CA THR A 67 -7.81 -8.38 -6.56
C THR A 67 -6.87 -8.91 -5.47
N TYR A 68 -7.35 -9.77 -4.56
CA TYR A 68 -6.52 -10.41 -3.55
C TYR A 68 -5.36 -11.21 -4.18
N ASN A 69 -5.67 -12.03 -5.19
CA ASN A 69 -4.66 -12.84 -5.87
C ASN A 69 -3.62 -11.96 -6.58
N GLU A 70 -4.06 -10.90 -7.25
CA GLU A 70 -3.15 -9.95 -7.93
C GLU A 70 -2.23 -9.22 -6.95
N ILE A 71 -2.78 -8.71 -5.85
CA ILE A 71 -2.01 -8.09 -4.78
C ILE A 71 -0.99 -9.07 -4.21
N SER A 72 -1.39 -10.32 -4.01
CA SER A 72 -0.52 -11.37 -3.48
C SER A 72 0.63 -11.68 -4.45
N GLN A 73 0.36 -11.82 -5.75
CA GLN A 73 1.39 -12.04 -6.77
C GLN A 73 2.35 -10.85 -6.89
N LEU A 74 1.84 -9.62 -6.76
CA LEU A 74 2.67 -8.43 -6.74
C LEU A 74 3.58 -8.38 -5.51
N ILE A 75 3.07 -8.77 -4.33
CA ILE A 75 3.86 -8.80 -3.08
C ILE A 75 4.94 -9.89 -3.13
N LEU A 76 4.62 -11.04 -3.72
CA LEU A 76 5.50 -12.21 -3.83
C LEU A 76 6.46 -12.14 -5.02
N SER A 77 6.42 -11.07 -5.81
CA SER A 77 7.30 -10.91 -6.97
C SER A 77 8.77 -10.73 -6.54
N ASP A 78 9.62 -11.65 -6.99
CA ASP A 78 11.05 -11.65 -6.65
C ASP A 78 11.86 -10.56 -7.38
N THR A 79 11.33 -10.03 -8.49
CA THR A 79 12.01 -9.02 -9.29
C THR A 79 11.11 -7.83 -9.60
N VAL A 80 11.73 -6.68 -9.87
CA VAL A 80 11.02 -5.50 -10.36
C VAL A 80 10.32 -5.79 -11.69
N PHE A 81 10.92 -6.62 -12.57
CA PHE A 81 10.32 -7.00 -13.85
C PHE A 81 9.05 -7.81 -13.68
N SER A 82 9.05 -8.82 -12.80
CA SER A 82 7.84 -9.62 -12.50
C SER A 82 6.76 -8.74 -11.87
N ALA A 83 7.13 -7.89 -10.90
CA ALA A 83 6.19 -6.96 -10.27
C ALA A 83 5.55 -6.01 -11.30
N VAL A 84 6.36 -5.45 -12.21
CA VAL A 84 5.89 -4.57 -13.29
C VAL A 84 5.00 -5.33 -14.28
N ALA A 85 5.31 -6.57 -14.63
CA ALA A 85 4.46 -7.39 -15.50
C ALA A 85 3.08 -7.65 -14.89
N HIS A 86 3.00 -7.85 -13.57
CA HIS A 86 1.72 -7.96 -12.86
C HIS A 86 0.95 -6.65 -12.85
N ILE A 87 1.63 -5.51 -12.70
CA ILE A 87 1.01 -4.17 -12.75
C ILE A 87 0.55 -3.84 -14.17
N GLN A 88 1.33 -4.17 -15.21
CA GLN A 88 1.06 -3.83 -16.61
C GLN A 88 -0.07 -4.65 -17.23
N LYS A 89 -0.40 -5.83 -16.68
CA LYS A 89 -1.56 -6.62 -17.13
C LYS A 89 -2.90 -5.91 -16.91
N TYR A 90 -2.93 -4.83 -16.13
CA TYR A 90 -4.15 -4.12 -15.81
C TYR A 90 -3.93 -2.62 -15.94
N ASP A 91 -4.68 -1.99 -16.84
CA ASP A 91 -4.73 -0.54 -16.90
C ASP A 91 -5.32 0.00 -15.58
N ASN A 92 -4.43 0.70 -14.86
CA ASN A 92 -4.67 1.65 -13.79
C ASN A 92 -4.62 1.16 -12.34
N LEU A 93 -3.91 2.00 -11.56
CA LEU A 93 -4.20 2.38 -10.17
C LEU A 93 -5.69 2.40 -9.79
N THR A 94 -6.62 2.55 -10.75
CA THR A 94 -8.07 2.48 -10.61
C THR A 94 -8.53 1.18 -9.97
N LEU A 95 -7.93 0.02 -10.26
CA LEU A 95 -8.36 -1.25 -9.66
C LEU A 95 -8.02 -1.31 -8.16
N ILE A 96 -6.80 -0.89 -7.79
CA ILE A 96 -6.33 -0.78 -6.40
C ILE A 96 -7.15 0.28 -5.65
N LEU A 97 -7.39 1.45 -6.26
CA LEU A 97 -8.24 2.51 -5.70
C LEU A 97 -9.68 2.03 -5.51
N ASN A 98 -10.24 1.29 -6.45
CA ASN A 98 -11.61 0.76 -6.35
C ASN A 98 -11.71 -0.37 -5.33
N CYS A 99 -10.67 -1.17 -5.15
CA CYS A 99 -10.58 -2.17 -4.09
C CYS A 99 -10.50 -1.52 -2.71
N LEU A 100 -9.61 -0.53 -2.55
CA LEU A 100 -9.51 0.25 -1.31
C LEU A 100 -10.83 0.95 -0.98
N LYS A 101 -11.51 1.54 -1.98
CA LYS A 101 -12.85 2.14 -1.81
C LYS A 101 -13.89 1.11 -1.38
N ARG A 102 -13.89 -0.10 -1.95
CA ARG A 102 -14.83 -1.18 -1.60
C ARG A 102 -14.60 -1.71 -0.19
N LEU A 103 -13.34 -1.96 0.19
CA LEU A 103 -12.97 -2.36 1.55
C LEU A 103 -13.32 -1.30 2.59
N ILE A 104 -13.03 -0.02 2.32
CA ILE A 104 -13.41 1.08 3.21
C ILE A 104 -14.94 1.16 3.34
N LYS A 105 -15.69 1.03 2.24
CA LYS A 105 -17.15 1.04 2.27
C LYS A 105 -17.72 -0.12 3.10
N ARG A 106 -17.22 -1.35 2.93
CA ARG A 106 -17.64 -2.51 3.74
C ARG A 106 -17.31 -2.32 5.22
N PHE A 107 -16.10 -1.86 5.53
CA PHE A 107 -15.68 -1.58 6.91
C PHE A 107 -16.56 -0.52 7.58
N LEU A 108 -16.97 0.53 6.85
CA LEU A 108 -17.90 1.54 7.36
C LEU A 108 -19.31 0.98 7.57
N MET A 109 -19.82 0.11 6.68
CA MET A 109 -21.15 -0.48 6.86
C MET A 109 -21.22 -1.43 8.08
N LEU A 110 -20.16 -2.20 8.34
CA LEU A 110 -20.09 -3.12 9.49
C LEU A 110 -19.89 -2.39 10.84
N LYS A 111 -19.34 -1.17 10.83
CA LYS A 111 -19.07 -0.41 12.07
C LYS A 111 -20.22 0.51 12.51
N PHE A 112 -21.21 0.73 11.65
CA PHE A 112 -22.37 1.59 11.87
C PHE A 112 -23.71 0.86 11.63
N SER A 113 -23.72 -0.48 11.70
CA SER A 113 -24.93 -1.31 11.71
C SER A 113 -25.27 -1.83 13.11
#